data_AF-A0A970V3H2-F1
#
_entry.id   AF-A0A970V3H2-F1
#
_cell.length_a   1.000
_cell.length_b   1.000
_cell.length_c   1.000
_cell.angle_alpha   90.00
_cell.angle_beta   90.00
_cell.angle_gamma   90.00
#
_symmetry.space_group_name_H-M   'P 1'
#
loop_
_entity.id
_entity.type
_entity.pdbx_description
1 polymer ?
#
loop_
_entity_poly.entity_id
_entity_poly.type
_entity_poly.pdbx_seq_one_letter_code
_entity_poly.pdbx_strand_id
1 'polypeptide(L)'
;MRVLPGGSILLLLWLLAVPGSSAETGSQVLPAGRVGLTITETAGLPRTHVPVMVTGETVLRITGAAAIDTRSLRLIPVGGQPVPLQVDEKDGTGLYQAVPNHHLDPDDEILWQVDLAPYAQQRYYLAYGPEALPDTPEDNGDVTLKENAPSGSHPYHLLLSNSFLQAGIQGNEQQVYDGRLKGCLARLSAGGTDLVTYGAPGMWGPTQAGVDWQRLPIVVACGPIRTTVAVVAEQVDRAFQREGGTWTVVEATRGTLKGQMYRYFSLYNHLPYLECREMYQVVKASRDFSASFVFPFRTAPVSPLERGDTLYGPLEDGGISALKLENKQFYQTQYPFSGWFGLSSEKLARGLALFYDYEQALFVYGGVIPAHLRQHLGDKDAWITSNFAVTYSLPDMPAGQVSGVRFGLYALNRENGEAIRDLYLSLWGAPLDLKWGALEQPEGGD
;
A
#
# COMPACT_ATOMS: atom_id res chain seq x y z
N MET A 1 -62.17 22.29 43.30
CA MET A 1 -62.39 21.70 44.63
C MET A 1 -61.85 20.27 44.59
N ARG A 2 -60.84 19.98 45.43
CA ARG A 2 -60.32 18.66 45.86
C ARG A 2 -59.69 17.76 44.76
N VAL A 3 -58.35 17.71 44.65
CA VAL A 3 -57.32 17.03 45.49
C VAL A 3 -56.97 15.63 44.92
N LEU A 4 -55.71 15.52 44.47
CA LEU A 4 -54.90 14.32 44.13
C LEU A 4 -54.74 13.38 45.36
N PRO A 5 -54.42 12.07 45.25
CA PRO A 5 -53.04 11.65 44.91
C PRO A 5 -52.83 10.25 44.30
N GLY A 6 -51.60 10.00 43.83
CA GLY A 6 -50.97 8.67 43.93
C GLY A 6 -50.51 8.06 42.62
N GLY A 7 -49.22 8.22 42.31
CA GLY A 7 -48.55 7.53 41.21
C GLY A 7 -47.05 7.71 41.30
N SER A 8 -46.44 6.96 42.23
CA SER A 8 -45.02 6.97 42.56
C SER A 8 -44.14 6.66 41.34
N ILE A 9 -43.16 7.53 41.07
CA ILE A 9 -42.04 7.22 40.18
C ILE A 9 -41.03 6.42 41.00
N LEU A 10 -40.82 5.16 40.60
CA LEU A 10 -39.78 4.30 41.13
C LEU A 10 -38.40 4.87 40.75
N LEU A 11 -37.71 5.44 41.72
CA LEU A 11 -36.29 5.77 41.66
C LEU A 11 -35.53 4.52 42.14
N LEU A 12 -35.07 3.68 41.21
CA LEU A 12 -34.25 2.51 41.54
C LEU A 12 -32.78 2.94 41.62
N LEU A 13 -32.41 3.40 42.83
CA LEU A 13 -31.03 3.48 43.31
C LEU A 13 -30.46 2.06 43.36
N TRP A 14 -29.63 1.70 42.39
CA TRP A 14 -28.68 0.59 42.57
C TRP A 14 -27.44 1.12 43.27
N LEU A 15 -27.39 0.89 44.58
CA LEU A 15 -26.15 0.78 45.34
C LEU A 15 -25.38 -0.42 44.80
N LEU A 16 -24.40 -0.17 43.93
CA LEU A 16 -23.32 -1.13 43.71
C LEU A 16 -22.17 -0.74 44.65
N ALA A 17 -21.93 -1.65 45.59
CA ALA A 17 -20.71 -1.71 46.36
C ALA A 17 -19.52 -1.59 45.40
N VAL A 18 -18.64 -0.63 45.67
CA VAL A 18 -17.31 -0.56 45.06
C VAL A 18 -16.53 -1.75 45.60
N PRO A 19 -16.17 -2.76 44.79
CA PRO A 19 -14.99 -3.55 45.13
C PRO A 19 -13.84 -2.58 44.94
N GLY A 20 -13.09 -2.31 46.01
CA GLY A 20 -11.81 -1.64 45.89
C GLY A 20 -10.98 -2.41 44.89
N SER A 21 -10.87 -1.88 43.68
CA SER A 21 -9.83 -2.25 42.74
C SER A 21 -8.54 -1.83 43.40
N SER A 22 -7.90 -2.78 44.05
CA SER A 22 -6.46 -2.80 44.16
C SER A 22 -5.94 -2.50 42.76
N ALA A 23 -5.49 -1.27 42.54
CA ALA A 23 -4.58 -0.97 41.47
C ALA A 23 -3.35 -1.82 41.75
N GLU A 24 -3.35 -3.05 41.23
CA GLU A 24 -2.10 -3.69 40.83
C GLU A 24 -1.47 -2.69 39.87
N THR A 25 -0.61 -1.85 40.43
CA THR A 25 0.47 -1.20 39.72
C THR A 25 1.39 -2.34 39.31
N GLY A 26 0.94 -3.10 38.31
CA GLY A 26 1.81 -3.91 37.51
C GLY A 26 2.86 -2.94 37.01
N SER A 27 4.04 -3.02 37.60
CA SER A 27 5.20 -2.22 37.23
C SER A 27 5.44 -2.47 35.74
N GLN A 28 4.86 -1.65 34.88
CA GLN A 28 5.18 -1.66 33.47
C GLN A 28 6.67 -1.34 33.42
N VAL A 29 7.48 -2.33 33.04
CA VAL A 29 8.90 -2.14 32.79
C VAL A 29 8.99 -1.04 31.75
N LEU A 30 9.47 0.13 32.17
CA LEU A 30 9.56 1.28 31.30
C LEU A 30 10.80 1.12 30.41
N PRO A 31 10.73 1.49 29.12
CA PRO A 31 11.88 1.40 28.23
C PRO A 31 12.99 2.36 28.67
N ALA A 32 14.23 2.05 28.30
CA ALA A 32 15.42 2.79 28.74
C ALA A 32 15.48 4.24 28.21
N GLY A 33 14.83 4.53 27.09
CA GLY A 33 14.79 5.87 26.48
C GLY A 33 13.42 6.25 25.95
N ARG A 34 13.19 7.57 25.87
CA ARG A 34 11.97 8.17 25.28
C ARG A 34 12.32 9.40 24.47
N VAL A 35 11.61 9.60 23.37
CA VAL A 35 11.65 10.85 22.62
C VAL A 35 10.24 11.30 22.28
N GLY A 36 9.97 12.60 22.45
CA GLY A 36 8.72 13.19 22.04
C GLY A 36 8.57 13.21 20.51
N LEU A 37 7.38 12.90 20.01
CA LEU A 37 7.02 13.03 18.61
C LEU A 37 5.72 13.81 18.50
N THR A 38 5.71 14.84 17.68
CA THR A 38 4.54 15.61 17.32
C THR A 38 4.23 15.36 15.86
N ILE A 39 3.00 14.98 15.58
CA ILE A 39 2.48 14.82 14.22
C ILE A 39 1.45 15.92 13.98
N THR A 40 1.60 16.65 12.88
CA THR A 40 0.70 17.72 12.49
C THR A 40 0.15 17.46 11.09
N GLU A 41 -1.17 17.51 10.95
CA GLU A 41 -1.85 17.56 9.66
C GLU A 41 -1.70 18.99 9.11
N THR A 42 -1.19 19.15 7.89
CA THR A 42 -0.88 20.47 7.32
C THR A 42 -1.65 20.80 6.04
N ALA A 43 -2.33 19.81 5.44
CA ALA A 43 -3.04 19.97 4.19
C ALA A 43 -4.50 20.40 4.37
N GLY A 44 -5.01 20.43 5.60
CA GLY A 44 -6.41 20.71 5.91
C GLY A 44 -7.33 19.55 5.57
N LEU A 45 -6.80 18.32 5.50
CA LEU A 45 -7.54 17.12 5.12
C LEU A 45 -7.77 16.22 6.33
N PRO A 46 -8.96 15.62 6.48
CA PRO A 46 -9.16 14.59 7.49
C PRO A 46 -8.32 13.35 7.15
N ARG A 47 -7.67 12.78 8.15
CA ARG A 47 -6.90 11.53 8.06
C ARG A 47 -7.61 10.46 8.87
N THR A 48 -7.85 9.30 8.26
CA THR A 48 -8.43 8.14 8.92
C THR A 48 -7.60 6.91 8.56
N HIS A 49 -7.05 6.24 9.58
CA HIS A 49 -6.15 5.09 9.46
C HIS A 49 -4.96 5.34 8.50
N VAL A 50 -4.51 6.59 8.40
CA VAL A 50 -3.42 6.95 7.47
C VAL A 50 -2.12 6.37 8.01
N PRO A 51 -1.39 5.54 7.24
CA PRO A 51 -0.13 5.00 7.67
C PRO A 51 0.92 6.11 7.72
N VAL A 52 1.66 6.15 8.81
CA VAL A 52 2.86 6.97 8.97
C VAL A 52 4.05 6.02 9.00
N MET A 53 5.09 6.37 8.25
CA MET A 53 6.30 5.59 8.12
C MET A 53 7.50 6.49 8.38
N VAL A 54 8.40 6.05 9.24
CA VAL A 54 9.72 6.66 9.43
C VAL A 54 10.79 5.58 9.29
N THR A 55 12.00 5.99 8.89
CA THR A 55 13.12 5.07 8.76
C THR A 55 13.80 4.82 10.11
N GLY A 56 14.42 3.66 10.26
CA GLY A 56 15.31 3.39 11.39
C GLY A 56 16.42 4.43 11.50
N GLU A 57 16.98 4.90 10.37
CA GLU A 57 17.98 5.97 10.33
C GLU A 57 17.47 7.24 11.04
N THR A 58 16.22 7.62 10.78
CA THR A 58 15.61 8.80 11.42
C THR A 58 15.59 8.62 12.93
N VAL A 59 15.13 7.47 13.42
CA VAL A 59 15.05 7.18 14.86
C VAL A 59 16.43 7.07 15.50
N LEU A 60 17.38 6.36 14.89
CA LEU A 60 18.76 6.24 15.39
C LEU A 60 19.44 7.61 15.50
N ARG A 61 19.28 8.47 14.48
CA ARG A 61 19.83 9.84 14.50
C ARG A 61 19.26 10.69 15.62
N ILE A 62 17.95 10.61 15.84
CA ILE A 62 17.25 11.43 16.84
C ILE A 62 17.56 10.94 18.25
N THR A 63 17.60 9.62 18.44
CA THR A 63 17.80 9.02 19.75
C THR A 63 19.27 8.99 20.17
N GLY A 64 20.20 8.93 19.21
CA GLY A 64 21.62 8.70 19.47
C GLY A 64 21.91 7.34 20.10
N ALA A 65 20.95 6.42 20.11
CA ALA A 65 21.08 5.12 20.73
C ALA A 65 22.03 4.23 19.92
N ALA A 66 22.94 3.53 20.60
CA ALA A 66 23.88 2.63 19.96
C ALA A 66 23.24 1.30 19.50
N ALA A 67 22.17 0.88 20.18
CA ALA A 67 21.40 -0.30 19.83
C ALA A 67 19.96 -0.13 20.33
N ILE A 68 19.00 -0.52 19.50
CA ILE A 68 17.58 -0.60 19.85
C ILE A 68 17.09 -1.99 19.44
N ASP A 69 16.52 -2.74 20.39
CA ASP A 69 15.78 -3.97 20.05
C ASP A 69 14.43 -3.55 19.47
N THR A 70 14.08 -3.98 18.25
CA THR A 70 12.84 -3.55 17.58
C THR A 70 11.59 -3.93 18.38
N ARG A 71 11.65 -5.00 19.17
CA ARG A 71 10.56 -5.47 20.05
C ARG A 71 10.41 -4.63 21.31
N SER A 72 11.35 -3.73 21.59
CA SER A 72 11.25 -2.74 22.67
C SER A 72 10.46 -1.48 22.26
N LEU A 73 10.27 -1.26 20.96
CA LEU A 73 9.65 -0.02 20.48
C LEU A 73 8.18 0.05 20.88
N ARG A 74 7.78 1.18 21.47
CA ARG A 74 6.38 1.48 21.81
C ARG A 74 6.09 2.92 21.42
N LEU A 75 4.96 3.14 20.75
CA LEU A 75 4.44 4.47 20.48
C LEU A 75 3.29 4.77 21.45
N ILE A 76 3.43 5.82 22.25
CA ILE A 76 2.51 6.11 23.36
C ILE A 76 1.96 7.52 23.20
N PRO A 77 0.66 7.72 22.88
CA PRO A 77 0.05 9.05 22.89
C PRO A 77 0.22 9.70 24.26
N VAL A 78 0.43 11.02 24.29
CA VAL A 78 0.55 11.76 25.56
C VAL A 78 -0.74 11.60 26.37
N GLY A 79 -0.65 10.94 27.53
CA GLY A 79 -1.79 10.65 28.42
C GLY A 79 -2.63 9.43 28.00
N GLY A 80 -2.19 8.65 27.02
CA GLY A 80 -2.88 7.47 26.50
C GLY A 80 -2.15 6.15 26.76
N GLN A 81 -2.72 5.07 26.23
CA GLN A 81 -2.11 3.75 26.18
C GLN A 81 -1.28 3.59 24.90
N PRO A 82 -0.26 2.70 24.87
CA PRO A 82 0.48 2.39 23.66
C PRO A 82 -0.46 2.07 22.49
N VAL A 83 -0.17 2.64 21.32
CA VAL A 83 -0.88 2.34 20.07
C VAL A 83 -0.12 1.29 19.27
N PRO A 84 -0.78 0.57 18.36
CA PRO A 84 -0.10 -0.42 17.55
C PRO A 84 1.01 0.19 16.71
N LEU A 85 2.18 -0.44 16.76
CA LEU A 85 3.39 -0.06 16.05
C LEU A 85 3.97 -1.33 15.42
N GLN A 86 4.45 -1.20 14.19
CA GLN A 86 5.04 -2.27 13.42
C GLN A 86 6.44 -1.86 12.97
N VAL A 87 7.38 -2.80 12.98
CA VAL A 87 8.70 -2.62 12.39
C VAL A 87 8.87 -3.65 11.29
N ASP A 88 9.05 -3.16 10.08
CA ASP A 88 9.36 -3.97 8.92
C ASP A 88 10.88 -3.98 8.72
N GLU A 89 11.52 -5.06 9.17
CA GLU A 89 12.98 -5.21 9.21
C GLU A 89 13.59 -5.51 7.82
N LYS A 90 14.71 -4.86 7.51
CA LYS A 90 15.41 -4.92 6.23
C LYS A 90 16.90 -5.20 6.39
N ASP A 91 17.54 -5.62 5.30
CA ASP A 91 18.91 -6.18 5.32
C ASP A 91 20.04 -5.14 5.18
N GLY A 92 19.75 -3.85 5.37
CA GLY A 92 20.69 -2.76 5.12
C GLY A 92 20.82 -2.37 3.64
N THR A 93 20.23 -3.15 2.72
CA THR A 93 20.22 -2.84 1.29
C THR A 93 18.88 -2.29 0.81
N GLY A 94 17.88 -2.18 1.68
CA GLY A 94 16.51 -1.80 1.36
C GLY A 94 15.61 -2.98 0.99
N LEU A 95 16.06 -4.22 1.14
CA LEU A 95 15.27 -5.44 0.94
C LEU A 95 14.79 -5.99 2.28
N TYR A 96 13.59 -6.59 2.32
CA TYR A 96 13.04 -7.14 3.56
C TYR A 96 13.81 -8.39 4.00
N GLN A 97 14.01 -8.55 5.30
CA GLN A 97 14.55 -9.78 5.88
C GLN A 97 13.41 -10.79 6.09
N ALA A 98 13.59 -12.03 5.62
CA ALA A 98 12.62 -13.09 5.86
C ALA A 98 12.62 -13.56 7.33
N VAL A 99 13.75 -13.40 8.03
CA VAL A 99 13.90 -13.69 9.45
C VAL A 99 14.35 -12.40 10.13
N PRO A 100 13.49 -11.77 10.95
CA PRO A 100 13.85 -10.57 11.71
C PRO A 100 15.10 -10.79 12.57
N ASN A 101 16.02 -9.82 12.56
CA ASN A 101 17.20 -9.79 13.42
C ASN A 101 16.93 -9.09 14.77
N HIS A 102 15.77 -8.43 14.88
CA HIS A 102 15.31 -7.66 16.03
C HIS A 102 16.22 -6.49 16.41
N HIS A 103 17.06 -6.04 15.48
CA HIS A 103 17.92 -4.89 15.62
C HIS A 103 17.41 -3.78 14.70
N LEU A 104 17.25 -2.57 15.23
CA LEU A 104 16.80 -1.46 14.40
C LEU A 104 17.93 -1.04 13.45
N ASP A 105 17.79 -1.40 12.17
CA ASP A 105 18.71 -1.05 11.09
C ASP A 105 18.30 0.28 10.42
N PRO A 106 19.23 1.03 9.79
CA PRO A 106 18.92 2.33 9.19
C PRO A 106 17.80 2.33 8.15
N ASP A 107 17.65 1.24 7.39
CA ASP A 107 16.67 1.10 6.31
C ASP A 107 15.35 0.44 6.73
N ASP A 108 15.22 0.03 7.99
CA ASP A 108 13.99 -0.48 8.58
C ASP A 108 12.87 0.55 8.48
N GLU A 109 11.64 0.06 8.34
CA GLU A 109 10.45 0.90 8.33
C GLU A 109 9.68 0.74 9.63
N ILE A 110 9.55 1.83 10.38
CA ILE A 110 8.71 1.89 11.58
C ILE A 110 7.38 2.51 11.18
N LEU A 111 6.30 1.76 11.38
CA LEU A 111 4.96 2.10 10.91
C LEU A 111 3.95 2.18 12.05
N TRP A 112 3.03 3.12 11.94
CA TRP A 112 1.79 3.19 12.74
C TRP A 112 0.68 3.85 11.91
N GLN A 113 -0.56 3.85 12.41
CA GLN A 113 -1.68 4.55 11.77
C GLN A 113 -2.15 5.71 12.64
N VAL A 114 -2.61 6.79 12.00
CA VAL A 114 -3.15 7.96 12.69
C VAL A 114 -4.54 8.34 12.18
N ASP A 115 -5.34 8.83 13.12
CA ASP A 115 -6.59 9.53 12.87
C ASP A 115 -6.41 11.00 13.27
N LEU A 116 -6.49 11.91 12.30
CA LEU A 116 -6.28 13.35 12.54
C LEU A 116 -7.41 14.14 11.88
N ALA A 117 -8.00 15.07 12.64
CA ALA A 117 -8.84 16.10 12.05
C ALA A 117 -7.99 17.08 11.20
N PRO A 118 -8.60 17.83 10.26
CA PRO A 118 -7.90 18.87 9.51
C PRO A 118 -7.10 19.81 10.42
N TYR A 119 -5.83 20.05 10.09
CA TYR A 119 -4.92 20.90 10.85
C TYR A 119 -4.66 20.47 12.31
N ALA A 120 -5.09 19.27 12.71
CA ALA A 120 -4.92 18.79 14.07
C ALA A 120 -3.46 18.40 14.34
N GLN A 121 -3.12 18.42 15.63
CA GLN A 121 -1.85 17.95 16.14
C GLN A 121 -2.08 16.80 17.12
N GLN A 122 -1.26 15.77 17.04
CA GLN A 122 -1.20 14.70 18.02
C GLN A 122 0.22 14.52 18.52
N ARG A 123 0.36 14.24 19.82
CA ARG A 123 1.64 14.08 20.49
C ARG A 123 1.80 12.66 20.99
N TYR A 124 2.99 12.14 20.83
CA TYR A 124 3.39 10.80 21.23
C TYR A 124 4.74 10.84 21.95
N TYR A 125 5.03 9.77 22.68
CA TYR A 125 6.37 9.36 23.05
C TYR A 125 6.71 8.09 22.27
N LEU A 126 7.83 8.10 21.56
CA LEU A 126 8.46 6.86 21.09
C LEU A 126 9.39 6.39 22.21
N ALA A 127 9.03 5.28 22.84
CA ALA A 127 9.83 4.65 23.88
C ALA A 127 10.59 3.44 23.30
N TYR A 128 11.83 3.25 23.74
CA TYR A 128 12.76 2.26 23.18
C TYR A 128 13.77 1.77 24.24
N GLY A 129 14.40 0.63 24.00
CA GLY A 129 15.42 0.06 24.87
C GLY A 129 16.29 -0.99 24.21
N PRO A 130 17.35 -1.45 24.91
CA PRO A 130 18.25 -2.49 24.42
C PRO A 130 17.68 -3.91 24.58
N GLU A 131 16.59 -4.07 25.33
CA GLU A 131 15.97 -5.35 25.64
C GLU A 131 14.52 -5.37 25.15
N ALA A 132 14.10 -6.51 24.63
CA ALA A 132 12.71 -6.75 24.27
C ALA A 132 11.79 -6.54 25.48
N LEU A 133 10.67 -5.86 25.25
CA LEU A 133 9.60 -5.77 26.23
C LEU A 133 8.63 -6.93 26.05
N PRO A 134 7.86 -7.31 27.08
CA PRO A 134 6.77 -8.26 26.93
C PRO A 134 5.88 -7.84 25.77
N ASP A 135 5.47 -8.82 24.96
CA ASP A 135 4.53 -8.60 23.89
C ASP A 135 3.28 -7.94 24.48
N THR A 136 2.92 -6.78 23.94
CA THR A 136 1.53 -6.32 24.06
C THR A 136 0.68 -7.38 23.36
N PRO A 137 -0.53 -7.72 23.88
CA PRO A 137 -1.42 -8.66 23.20
C PRO A 137 -1.46 -8.31 21.73
N GLU A 138 -1.15 -9.27 20.85
CA GLU A 138 -1.10 -9.03 19.41
C GLU A 138 -2.40 -8.33 19.01
N ASP A 139 -2.32 -7.04 18.67
CA ASP A 139 -3.39 -6.36 17.98
C ASP A 139 -3.32 -6.92 16.56
N ASN A 140 -3.90 -8.11 16.40
CA ASN A 140 -3.91 -8.82 15.14
C ASN A 140 -4.58 -7.90 14.13
N GLY A 141 -3.79 -7.46 13.15
CA GLY A 141 -4.29 -6.67 12.04
C GLY A 141 -5.51 -7.31 11.39
N ASP A 142 -6.36 -6.51 10.74
CA ASP A 142 -7.54 -7.05 10.05
C ASP A 142 -7.18 -7.76 8.72
N VAL A 143 -5.91 -7.74 8.31
CA VAL A 143 -5.41 -8.51 7.17
C VAL A 143 -5.25 -9.99 7.53
N THR A 144 -5.94 -10.82 6.77
CA THR A 144 -5.90 -12.28 6.82
C THR A 144 -5.16 -12.84 5.61
N LEU A 145 -4.50 -13.97 5.84
CA LEU A 145 -3.72 -14.71 4.85
C LEU A 145 -4.40 -16.05 4.54
N LYS A 146 -4.53 -16.37 3.26
CA LYS A 146 -4.98 -17.69 2.82
C LYS A 146 -4.13 -18.21 1.67
N GLU A 147 -3.46 -19.33 1.91
CA GLU A 147 -2.80 -20.11 0.86
C GLU A 147 -3.83 -20.86 0.01
N ASN A 148 -3.57 -20.97 -1.29
CA ASN A 148 -4.41 -21.70 -2.23
C ASN A 148 -3.53 -22.46 -3.22
N ALA A 149 -4.00 -23.65 -3.62
CA ALA A 149 -3.50 -24.29 -4.83
C ALA A 149 -4.12 -23.58 -6.04
N PRO A 150 -3.32 -23.01 -6.96
CA PRO A 150 -3.88 -22.28 -8.09
C PRO A 150 -4.81 -23.14 -8.95
N SER A 151 -5.92 -22.56 -9.36
CA SER A 151 -6.95 -23.21 -10.18
C SER A 151 -7.64 -22.19 -11.07
N GLY A 152 -8.41 -22.63 -12.07
CA GLY A 152 -9.13 -21.73 -12.98
C GLY A 152 -9.98 -20.65 -12.28
N SER A 153 -10.53 -20.94 -11.10
CA SER A 153 -11.32 -20.00 -10.28
C SER A 153 -10.49 -19.22 -9.24
N HIS A 154 -9.27 -19.68 -8.94
CA HIS A 154 -8.35 -19.08 -7.96
C HIS A 154 -6.95 -19.02 -8.57
N PRO A 155 -6.65 -18.04 -9.44
CA PRO A 155 -5.42 -17.96 -10.22
C PRO A 155 -4.20 -17.47 -9.41
N TYR A 156 -4.19 -17.69 -8.11
CA TYR A 156 -3.21 -17.15 -7.16
C TYR A 156 -2.81 -18.19 -6.13
N HIS A 157 -1.59 -18.07 -5.61
CA HIS A 157 -1.07 -18.91 -4.54
C HIS A 157 -1.44 -18.37 -3.16
N LEU A 158 -1.49 -17.05 -3.02
CA LEU A 158 -1.74 -16.39 -1.76
C LEU A 158 -2.86 -15.35 -1.92
N LEU A 159 -3.77 -15.29 -0.97
CA LEU A 159 -4.80 -14.26 -0.88
C LEU A 159 -4.55 -13.44 0.39
N LEU A 160 -4.31 -12.14 0.21
CA LEU A 160 -4.38 -11.13 1.27
C LEU A 160 -5.81 -10.58 1.32
N SER A 161 -6.41 -10.49 2.50
CA SER A 161 -7.77 -9.98 2.63
C SER A 161 -7.94 -9.14 3.88
N ASN A 162 -8.48 -7.94 3.78
CA ASN A 162 -9.00 -7.19 4.92
C ASN A 162 -10.52 -6.98 4.77
N SER A 163 -11.10 -6.15 5.63
CA SER A 163 -12.54 -5.85 5.59
C SER A 163 -13.02 -5.13 4.31
N PHE A 164 -12.10 -4.60 3.51
CA PHE A 164 -12.39 -3.77 2.34
C PHE A 164 -11.94 -4.39 1.00
N LEU A 165 -10.80 -5.06 0.98
CA LEU A 165 -10.06 -5.44 -0.22
C LEU A 165 -9.55 -6.88 -0.11
N GLN A 166 -9.55 -7.59 -1.24
CA GLN A 166 -8.84 -8.87 -1.39
C GLN A 166 -7.86 -8.78 -2.56
N ALA A 167 -6.63 -9.24 -2.34
CA ALA A 167 -5.54 -9.23 -3.29
C ALA A 167 -4.97 -10.65 -3.44
N GLY A 168 -5.19 -11.26 -4.62
CA GLY A 168 -4.66 -12.58 -4.96
C GLY A 168 -3.32 -12.46 -5.66
N ILE A 169 -2.26 -13.02 -5.08
CA ILE A 169 -0.86 -12.91 -5.54
C ILE A 169 -0.39 -14.26 -6.10
N GLN A 170 0.24 -14.22 -7.27
CA GLN A 170 0.70 -15.38 -8.02
C GLN A 170 2.23 -15.38 -8.12
N GLY A 171 2.87 -16.49 -7.71
CA GLY A 171 4.28 -16.77 -7.96
C GLY A 171 4.52 -17.32 -9.37
N ASN A 172 5.38 -18.33 -9.53
CA ASN A 172 5.68 -18.98 -10.81
C ASN A 172 5.02 -20.36 -10.89
N GLU A 173 3.91 -20.48 -11.62
CA GLU A 173 3.35 -21.79 -11.96
C GLU A 173 3.02 -21.87 -13.45
N GLN A 174 3.80 -22.67 -14.17
CA GLN A 174 3.74 -22.76 -15.63
C GLN A 174 2.47 -23.45 -16.15
N GLN A 175 1.86 -24.35 -15.37
CA GLN A 175 0.90 -25.32 -15.89
C GLN A 175 -0.52 -24.80 -16.08
N VAL A 176 -0.96 -23.79 -15.33
CA VAL A 176 -2.37 -23.36 -15.38
C VAL A 176 -2.62 -22.31 -16.47
N TYR A 177 -1.59 -21.53 -16.87
CA TYR A 177 -1.78 -20.30 -17.65
C TYR A 177 -0.73 -20.04 -18.74
N ASP A 178 -0.12 -21.08 -19.32
CA ASP A 178 0.86 -20.95 -20.43
C ASP A 178 2.01 -19.98 -20.08
N GLY A 179 2.41 -19.96 -18.80
CA GLY A 179 3.45 -19.09 -18.26
C GLY A 179 3.13 -17.58 -18.23
N ARG A 180 1.88 -17.16 -18.45
CA ARG A 180 1.49 -15.74 -18.58
C ARG A 180 1.23 -15.02 -17.26
N LEU A 181 0.99 -15.76 -16.17
CA LEU A 181 0.81 -15.21 -14.82
C LEU A 181 2.01 -15.61 -13.96
N LYS A 182 3.03 -14.75 -13.92
CA LYS A 182 4.20 -14.96 -13.08
C LYS A 182 4.55 -13.73 -12.27
N GLY A 183 4.67 -13.92 -10.96
CA GLY A 183 5.06 -12.88 -10.00
C GLY A 183 4.08 -11.71 -9.90
N CYS A 184 2.82 -11.88 -10.26
CA CYS A 184 1.87 -10.78 -10.44
C CYS A 184 0.78 -10.75 -9.38
N LEU A 185 0.10 -9.61 -9.29
CA LEU A 185 -1.26 -9.57 -8.76
C LEU A 185 -2.16 -10.29 -9.77
N ALA A 186 -2.85 -11.37 -9.38
CA ALA A 186 -3.74 -12.13 -10.24
C ALA A 186 -5.23 -11.84 -9.97
N ARG A 187 -5.55 -11.24 -8.82
CA ARG A 187 -6.90 -10.79 -8.47
C ARG A 187 -6.85 -9.55 -7.59
N LEU A 188 -7.79 -8.64 -7.82
CA LEU A 188 -8.10 -7.55 -6.91
C LEU A 188 -9.60 -7.42 -6.79
N SER A 189 -10.17 -7.47 -5.59
CA SER A 189 -11.62 -7.38 -5.38
C SER A 189 -11.97 -6.49 -4.19
N ALA A 190 -13.09 -5.80 -4.27
CA ALA A 190 -13.61 -4.95 -3.20
C ALA A 190 -15.12 -5.14 -3.06
N GLY A 191 -15.59 -5.36 -1.82
CA GLY A 191 -17.02 -5.62 -1.55
C GLY A 191 -17.59 -6.79 -2.36
N GLY A 192 -16.81 -7.86 -2.54
CA GLY A 192 -17.19 -9.06 -3.31
C GLY A 192 -17.20 -8.87 -4.83
N THR A 193 -16.86 -7.68 -5.34
CA THR A 193 -16.78 -7.41 -6.77
C THR A 193 -15.32 -7.36 -7.22
N ASP A 194 -14.98 -8.08 -8.27
CA ASP A 194 -13.62 -8.11 -8.78
C ASP A 194 -13.28 -6.85 -9.59
N LEU A 195 -12.42 -6.00 -9.02
CA LEU A 195 -11.82 -4.87 -9.69
C LEU A 195 -10.88 -5.33 -10.82
N VAL A 196 -10.24 -6.47 -10.61
CA VAL A 196 -9.50 -7.20 -11.64
C VAL A 196 -9.69 -8.71 -11.51
N THR A 197 -10.01 -9.35 -12.63
CA THR A 197 -9.97 -10.82 -12.76
C THR A 197 -9.01 -11.31 -13.83
N TYR A 198 -8.71 -12.60 -13.69
CA TYR A 198 -8.21 -13.46 -14.74
C TYR A 198 -9.12 -13.48 -15.98
N GLY A 199 -8.51 -13.54 -17.17
CA GLY A 199 -9.17 -13.45 -18.49
C GLY A 199 -8.70 -12.28 -19.34
N ALA A 200 -7.98 -11.32 -18.75
CA ALA A 200 -7.04 -10.44 -19.44
C ALA A 200 -5.68 -11.16 -19.57
N PRO A 201 -4.79 -10.83 -20.55
CA PRO A 201 -3.37 -11.06 -20.31
C PRO A 201 -3.07 -10.51 -18.91
N GLY A 202 -2.46 -11.33 -18.06
CA GLY A 202 -2.35 -11.07 -16.63
C GLY A 202 -1.97 -9.65 -16.28
N MET A 203 -2.30 -9.23 -15.06
CA MET A 203 -1.79 -7.96 -14.61
C MET A 203 -0.26 -7.98 -14.71
N TRP A 204 0.33 -6.87 -15.16
CA TRP A 204 1.77 -6.61 -15.29
C TRP A 204 2.42 -6.93 -16.63
N GLY A 205 3.37 -6.04 -16.99
CA GLY A 205 3.94 -5.92 -18.31
C GLY A 205 4.50 -7.25 -18.85
N PRO A 206 4.20 -7.61 -20.12
CA PRO A 206 4.67 -8.86 -20.75
C PRO A 206 6.19 -9.00 -20.81
N THR A 207 6.94 -7.96 -20.46
CA THR A 207 8.40 -7.93 -20.39
C THR A 207 8.99 -8.79 -19.26
N GLN A 208 8.26 -9.00 -18.17
CA GLN A 208 8.76 -9.75 -16.99
C GLN A 208 8.13 -11.15 -16.83
N ALA A 209 7.19 -11.54 -17.71
CA ALA A 209 6.66 -12.91 -17.79
C ALA A 209 7.72 -13.95 -18.20
N GLY A 210 8.80 -13.51 -18.85
CA GLY A 210 9.94 -14.36 -19.18
C GLY A 210 11.09 -14.28 -18.17
N VAL A 211 10.85 -13.73 -16.98
CA VAL A 211 11.75 -13.86 -15.83
C VAL A 211 11.32 -15.09 -15.03
N ASP A 212 12.29 -15.83 -14.49
CA ASP A 212 12.05 -17.00 -13.66
C ASP A 212 11.83 -16.57 -12.21
N TRP A 213 10.56 -16.27 -11.91
CA TRP A 213 10.10 -15.99 -10.55
C TRP A 213 10.16 -17.25 -9.69
N GLN A 214 10.30 -17.06 -8.37
CA GLN A 214 10.09 -18.11 -7.39
C GLN A 214 8.67 -18.66 -7.47
N ARG A 215 8.52 -19.95 -7.14
CA ARG A 215 7.25 -20.65 -7.25
C ARG A 215 6.18 -20.04 -6.35
N LEU A 216 6.51 -19.81 -5.09
CA LEU A 216 5.56 -19.37 -4.07
C LEU A 216 5.88 -17.94 -3.63
N PRO A 217 4.87 -17.06 -3.47
CA PRO A 217 5.03 -15.81 -2.73
C PRO A 217 5.42 -16.09 -1.26
N ILE A 218 6.14 -15.17 -0.64
CA ILE A 218 6.65 -15.29 0.74
C ILE A 218 6.13 -14.12 1.56
N VAL A 219 5.60 -14.35 2.76
CA VAL A 219 5.27 -13.27 3.70
C VAL A 219 6.58 -12.75 4.29
N VAL A 220 6.87 -11.46 4.10
CA VAL A 220 8.12 -10.81 4.57
C VAL A 220 7.89 -9.80 5.69
N ALA A 221 6.64 -9.38 5.90
CA ALA A 221 6.24 -8.63 7.09
C ALA A 221 4.77 -8.91 7.40
N CYS A 222 4.44 -9.05 8.68
CA CYS A 222 3.07 -9.25 9.15
C CYS A 222 2.93 -8.55 10.50
N GLY A 223 1.99 -7.62 10.61
CA GLY A 223 1.80 -6.87 11.85
C GLY A 223 0.51 -6.05 11.88
N PRO A 224 0.37 -5.19 12.92
CA PRO A 224 -0.86 -4.46 13.18
C PRO A 224 -1.15 -3.31 12.22
N ILE A 225 -0.25 -3.00 11.27
CA ILE A 225 -0.43 -1.90 10.31
C ILE A 225 -0.61 -2.42 8.89
N ARG A 226 0.18 -3.41 8.49
CA ARG A 226 0.10 -4.02 7.16
C ARG A 226 0.67 -5.42 7.14
N THR A 227 0.29 -6.19 6.12
CA THR A 227 0.97 -7.42 5.75
C THR A 227 1.62 -7.24 4.39
N THR A 228 2.90 -7.62 4.27
CA THR A 228 3.69 -7.51 3.05
C THR A 228 4.12 -8.89 2.55
N VAL A 229 3.88 -9.12 1.27
CA VAL A 229 4.22 -10.37 0.56
C VAL A 229 5.19 -10.06 -0.55
N ALA A 230 6.26 -10.84 -0.63
CA ALA A 230 7.26 -10.78 -1.67
C ALA A 230 7.01 -11.84 -2.76
N VAL A 231 7.28 -11.47 -4.00
CA VAL A 231 7.60 -12.41 -5.08
C VAL A 231 8.98 -12.05 -5.62
N VAL A 232 9.86 -13.02 -5.75
CA VAL A 232 11.28 -12.79 -6.03
C VAL A 232 11.69 -13.48 -7.33
N ALA A 233 12.55 -12.84 -8.10
CA ALA A 233 13.31 -13.45 -9.19
C ALA A 233 14.80 -13.30 -8.89
N GLU A 234 15.43 -14.40 -8.47
CA GLU A 234 16.81 -14.42 -7.95
C GLU A 234 17.87 -14.26 -9.05
N GLN A 235 17.54 -14.58 -10.29
CA GLN A 235 18.45 -14.55 -11.42
C GLN A 235 17.77 -13.93 -12.63
N VAL A 236 18.02 -12.64 -12.81
CA VAL A 236 17.66 -11.90 -14.02
C VAL A 236 18.93 -11.70 -14.82
N ASP A 237 18.94 -12.12 -16.08
CA ASP A 237 19.99 -11.80 -17.06
C ASP A 237 19.33 -11.76 -18.44
N ARG A 238 18.70 -10.62 -18.75
CA ARG A 238 17.86 -10.53 -19.95
C ARG A 238 17.85 -9.15 -20.58
N ALA A 239 17.74 -9.14 -21.90
CA ALA A 239 17.26 -7.99 -22.65
C ALA A 239 15.74 -7.91 -22.56
N PHE A 240 15.27 -6.79 -22.05
CA PHE A 240 13.87 -6.40 -22.09
C PHE A 240 13.66 -5.60 -23.36
N GLN A 241 12.84 -6.13 -24.24
CA GLN A 241 12.33 -5.42 -25.40
C GLN A 241 10.84 -5.73 -25.44
N ARG A 242 10.01 -4.74 -25.10
CA ARG A 242 8.60 -4.85 -25.47
C ARG A 242 8.46 -4.32 -26.88
N GLU A 243 8.13 -5.21 -27.80
CA GLU A 243 7.55 -4.82 -29.08
C GLU A 243 6.06 -4.59 -28.88
N GLY A 244 5.71 -3.51 -28.19
CA GLY A 244 4.32 -3.11 -27.96
C GLY A 244 3.50 -4.09 -27.12
N GLY A 245 2.32 -3.61 -26.73
CA GLY A 245 1.25 -4.46 -26.23
C GLY A 245 -0.03 -3.66 -26.30
N THR A 246 -1.06 -4.27 -26.85
CA THR A 246 -2.45 -3.78 -26.86
C THR A 246 -2.55 -2.31 -27.25
N TRP A 247 -2.10 -1.97 -28.47
CA TRP A 247 -2.35 -0.70 -29.18
C TRP A 247 -1.98 0.66 -28.54
N THR A 248 -1.72 0.79 -27.23
CA THR A 248 -1.72 2.12 -26.58
C THR A 248 -0.62 2.43 -25.57
N VAL A 249 0.18 1.46 -25.10
CA VAL A 249 1.35 1.79 -24.27
C VAL A 249 2.55 2.03 -25.18
N VAL A 250 2.89 3.30 -25.38
CA VAL A 250 3.92 3.76 -26.34
C VAL A 250 5.34 3.69 -25.77
N GLU A 251 5.51 3.86 -24.45
CA GLU A 251 6.80 3.72 -23.78
C GLU A 251 6.83 2.46 -22.91
N ALA A 252 7.55 1.46 -23.40
CA ALA A 252 7.66 0.17 -22.74
C ALA A 252 8.96 -0.02 -21.98
N THR A 253 8.94 -0.99 -21.05
CA THR A 253 10.14 -1.60 -20.48
C THR A 253 11.11 -1.97 -21.60
N ARG A 254 12.30 -1.39 -21.55
CA ARG A 254 13.38 -1.63 -22.51
C ARG A 254 14.72 -1.70 -21.80
N GLY A 255 15.74 -2.13 -22.52
CA GLY A 255 17.12 -2.20 -22.04
C GLY A 255 17.50 -3.58 -21.52
N THR A 256 18.68 -3.71 -20.94
CA THR A 256 19.17 -4.97 -20.36
C THR A 256 19.27 -4.84 -18.86
N LEU A 257 18.88 -5.88 -18.13
CA LEU A 257 19.08 -5.96 -16.68
C LEU A 257 19.66 -7.32 -16.32
N LYS A 258 20.68 -7.27 -15.47
CA LYS A 258 21.29 -8.39 -14.77
C LYS A 258 21.26 -8.12 -13.27
N GLY A 259 20.75 -9.06 -12.48
CA GLY A 259 20.63 -8.92 -11.04
C GLY A 259 19.44 -9.70 -10.47
N GLN A 260 18.82 -9.13 -9.45
CA GLN A 260 17.63 -9.69 -8.80
C GLN A 260 16.47 -8.71 -8.86
N MET A 261 15.26 -9.24 -8.89
CA MET A 261 14.03 -8.44 -8.85
C MET A 261 13.11 -8.92 -7.72
N TYR A 262 12.50 -7.98 -7.05
CA TYR A 262 11.55 -8.22 -5.97
C TYR A 262 10.28 -7.44 -6.23
N ARG A 263 9.14 -8.05 -5.95
CA ARG A 263 7.86 -7.37 -5.91
C ARG A 263 7.24 -7.56 -4.55
N TYR A 264 7.05 -6.46 -3.85
CA TYR A 264 6.37 -6.43 -2.58
C TYR A 264 4.94 -5.95 -2.77
N PHE A 265 3.98 -6.67 -2.21
CA PHE A 265 2.58 -6.31 -2.16
C PHE A 265 2.19 -6.11 -0.70
N SER A 266 1.83 -4.89 -0.33
CA SER A 266 1.50 -4.53 1.04
C SER A 266 0.04 -4.15 1.15
N LEU A 267 -0.74 -4.98 1.84
CA LEU A 267 -2.14 -4.69 2.17
C LEU A 267 -2.18 -4.04 3.55
N TYR A 268 -2.72 -2.82 3.61
CA TYR A 268 -2.82 -2.06 4.86
C TYR A 268 -4.08 -2.43 5.62
N ASN A 269 -3.98 -2.43 6.95
CA ASN A 269 -5.14 -2.65 7.79
C ASN A 269 -6.12 -1.48 7.68
N HIS A 270 -7.41 -1.80 7.75
CA HIS A 270 -8.51 -0.83 7.72
C HIS A 270 -8.58 0.10 6.50
N LEU A 271 -7.82 -0.19 5.43
CA LEU A 271 -7.80 0.63 4.21
C LEU A 271 -8.11 -0.22 2.97
N PRO A 272 -8.90 0.31 2.01
CA PRO A 272 -9.11 -0.30 0.69
C PRO A 272 -7.89 -0.06 -0.24
N TYR A 273 -6.68 -0.24 0.28
CA TYR A 273 -5.43 0.21 -0.34
C TYR A 273 -4.38 -0.90 -0.37
N LEU A 274 -3.90 -1.20 -1.57
CA LEU A 274 -2.79 -2.11 -1.83
C LEU A 274 -1.61 -1.30 -2.36
N GLU A 275 -0.52 -1.25 -1.61
CA GLU A 275 0.75 -0.73 -2.10
C GLU A 275 1.52 -1.83 -2.80
N CYS A 276 2.27 -1.45 -3.83
CA CYS A 276 3.24 -2.33 -4.42
C CYS A 276 4.56 -1.61 -4.71
N ARG A 277 5.65 -2.34 -4.45
CA ARG A 277 7.01 -1.89 -4.70
C ARG A 277 7.71 -2.91 -5.58
N GLU A 278 8.31 -2.43 -6.65
CA GLU A 278 9.19 -3.26 -7.48
C GLU A 278 10.63 -2.80 -7.22
N MET A 279 11.43 -3.69 -6.64
CA MET A 279 12.82 -3.42 -6.27
C MET A 279 13.78 -4.21 -7.15
N TYR A 280 14.93 -3.61 -7.43
CA TYR A 280 15.95 -4.09 -8.34
C TYR A 280 17.29 -4.06 -7.65
N GLN A 281 17.84 -5.24 -7.32
CA GLN A 281 19.23 -5.34 -6.88
C GLN A 281 20.10 -5.54 -8.13
N VAL A 282 20.70 -4.45 -8.61
CA VAL A 282 21.30 -4.41 -9.94
C VAL A 282 22.76 -4.85 -9.88
N VAL A 283 23.12 -5.86 -10.68
CA VAL A 283 24.52 -6.21 -10.98
C VAL A 283 24.99 -5.43 -12.20
N LYS A 284 24.15 -5.34 -13.24
CA LYS A 284 24.40 -4.56 -14.45
C LYS A 284 23.08 -4.16 -15.10
N ALA A 285 22.91 -2.89 -15.46
CA ALA A 285 21.80 -2.43 -16.28
C ALA A 285 22.32 -1.64 -17.49
N SER A 286 21.54 -1.56 -18.57
CA SER A 286 21.82 -0.60 -19.64
C SER A 286 21.35 0.79 -19.21
N ARG A 287 21.99 1.84 -19.74
CA ARG A 287 21.67 3.24 -19.41
C ARG A 287 20.25 3.66 -19.80
N ASP A 288 19.66 2.97 -20.77
CA ASP A 288 18.32 3.22 -21.27
C ASP A 288 17.26 2.33 -20.61
N PHE A 289 17.63 1.60 -19.53
CA PHE A 289 16.72 0.71 -18.85
C PHE A 289 15.52 1.48 -18.26
N SER A 290 14.33 1.05 -18.64
CA SER A 290 13.07 1.56 -18.10
C SER A 290 12.20 0.42 -17.62
N ALA A 291 11.41 0.69 -16.59
CA ALA A 291 10.47 -0.25 -16.00
C ALA A 291 9.04 0.27 -16.15
N SER A 292 8.22 -0.40 -16.97
CA SER A 292 6.80 -0.10 -17.09
C SER A 292 5.96 -1.02 -16.20
N PHE A 293 5.30 -0.43 -15.22
CA PHE A 293 4.17 -1.04 -14.54
C PHE A 293 2.93 -0.91 -15.42
N VAL A 294 2.21 -2.02 -15.64
CA VAL A 294 0.96 -2.04 -16.42
C VAL A 294 -0.09 -2.84 -15.69
N PHE A 295 -1.19 -2.21 -15.40
CA PHE A 295 -2.36 -2.77 -14.74
C PHE A 295 -3.52 -2.89 -15.75
N PRO A 296 -3.62 -4.01 -16.48
CA PRO A 296 -4.78 -4.32 -17.30
C PRO A 296 -5.98 -4.66 -16.43
N PHE A 297 -7.15 -4.17 -16.82
CA PHE A 297 -8.42 -4.51 -16.19
C PHE A 297 -9.49 -4.78 -17.24
N ARG A 298 -10.25 -5.86 -17.02
CA ARG A 298 -11.32 -6.34 -17.93
C ARG A 298 -12.68 -6.46 -17.29
N THR A 299 -12.80 -6.40 -15.97
CA THR A 299 -14.04 -6.76 -15.26
C THR A 299 -14.81 -5.58 -14.73
N ALA A 300 -16.14 -5.74 -14.70
CA ALA A 300 -17.00 -4.90 -13.89
C ALA A 300 -16.48 -4.96 -12.44
N PRO A 301 -16.12 -3.82 -11.81
CA PRO A 301 -16.59 -2.47 -12.11
C PRO A 301 -15.62 -1.53 -12.80
N VAL A 302 -14.43 -1.99 -13.16
CA VAL A 302 -13.39 -1.17 -13.81
C VAL A 302 -13.44 -1.33 -15.34
N SER A 303 -14.28 -2.25 -15.85
CA SER A 303 -14.62 -2.29 -17.26
C SER A 303 -15.64 -1.16 -17.55
N PRO A 304 -15.33 -0.24 -18.48
CA PRO A 304 -16.30 0.69 -19.08
C PRO A 304 -17.35 -0.10 -19.87
N LEU A 305 -18.23 -0.76 -19.14
CA LEU A 305 -19.28 -1.54 -19.76
C LEU A 305 -20.28 -0.61 -20.43
N GLU A 306 -20.42 0.63 -19.93
CA GLU A 306 -21.57 1.49 -20.21
C GLU A 306 -21.19 2.97 -20.31
N ARG A 307 -22.00 3.75 -21.04
CA ARG A 307 -21.88 5.21 -21.08
C ARG A 307 -22.04 5.76 -19.66
N GLY A 308 -21.08 6.54 -19.16
CA GLY A 308 -21.15 7.19 -17.84
C GLY A 308 -19.88 7.08 -16.99
N ASP A 309 -19.04 6.08 -17.22
CA ASP A 309 -17.77 5.96 -16.50
C ASP A 309 -16.84 7.14 -16.79
N THR A 310 -16.15 7.61 -15.75
CA THR A 310 -15.32 8.82 -15.82
C THR A 310 -13.89 8.52 -15.40
N LEU A 311 -12.94 8.85 -16.28
CA LEU A 311 -11.52 8.85 -15.98
C LEU A 311 -11.13 10.25 -15.48
N TYR A 312 -10.65 10.31 -14.24
CA TYR A 312 -10.13 11.51 -13.62
C TYR A 312 -8.61 11.51 -13.68
N GLY A 313 -8.04 12.65 -14.03
CA GLY A 313 -6.61 12.85 -14.01
C GLY A 313 -6.27 14.32 -13.76
N PRO A 314 -5.07 14.60 -13.23
CA PRO A 314 -4.67 15.95 -12.90
C PRO A 314 -4.29 16.71 -14.21
N LEU A 315 -4.60 18.01 -14.28
CA LEU A 315 -4.15 19.01 -15.28
C LEU A 315 -3.04 19.94 -14.76
N GLU A 316 -2.09 20.36 -15.61
CA GLU A 316 -0.88 21.11 -15.20
C GLU A 316 -1.15 22.37 -14.38
N ASP A 317 -2.32 22.99 -14.54
CA ASP A 317 -2.77 24.16 -13.78
C ASP A 317 -3.29 23.83 -12.36
N GLY A 318 -3.17 22.57 -11.93
CA GLY A 318 -3.73 22.04 -10.68
C GLY A 318 -5.21 21.65 -10.79
N GLY A 319 -5.84 21.85 -11.95
CA GLY A 319 -7.19 21.43 -12.24
C GLY A 319 -7.33 19.90 -12.35
N ILE A 320 -8.57 19.45 -12.46
CA ILE A 320 -8.89 18.03 -12.62
C ILE A 320 -9.62 17.84 -13.93
N SER A 321 -9.03 17.01 -14.80
CA SER A 321 -9.68 16.53 -16.01
C SER A 321 -10.68 15.45 -15.64
N ALA A 322 -11.89 15.53 -16.19
CA ALA A 322 -12.92 14.52 -16.08
C ALA A 322 -13.33 14.06 -17.49
N LEU A 323 -12.77 12.94 -17.92
CA LEU A 323 -12.98 12.38 -19.25
C LEU A 323 -14.11 11.35 -19.20
N LYS A 324 -15.28 11.70 -19.73
CA LYS A 324 -16.39 10.76 -19.89
C LYS A 324 -16.09 9.79 -21.03
N LEU A 325 -16.10 8.51 -20.72
CA LEU A 325 -15.63 7.45 -21.61
C LEU A 325 -16.71 7.05 -22.63
N GLU A 326 -17.15 8.02 -23.44
CA GLU A 326 -18.21 7.81 -24.44
C GLU A 326 -17.65 7.40 -25.81
N ASN A 327 -16.41 7.77 -26.17
CA ASN A 327 -15.68 7.33 -27.38
C ASN A 327 -14.16 7.62 -27.33
N LYS A 328 -13.30 6.58 -27.39
CA LYS A 328 -11.83 6.66 -27.61
C LYS A 328 -11.08 7.76 -26.82
N GLN A 329 -11.44 7.99 -25.57
CA GLN A 329 -10.72 8.93 -24.69
C GLN A 329 -9.75 8.16 -23.79
N PHE A 330 -8.52 8.65 -23.73
CA PHE A 330 -7.46 8.14 -22.85
C PHE A 330 -6.78 9.33 -22.18
N TYR A 331 -6.33 9.11 -20.95
CA TYR A 331 -5.39 9.98 -20.26
C TYR A 331 -3.98 9.49 -20.60
N GLN A 332 -3.16 10.34 -21.20
CA GLN A 332 -1.75 10.06 -21.37
C GLN A 332 -0.96 11.33 -21.09
N THR A 333 0.15 11.19 -20.39
CA THR A 333 1.07 12.30 -20.16
C THR A 333 2.50 11.79 -20.07
N GLN A 334 3.41 12.54 -20.67
CA GLN A 334 4.84 12.45 -20.39
C GLN A 334 5.13 13.50 -19.31
N TYR A 335 5.88 13.13 -18.27
CA TYR A 335 6.18 14.02 -17.15
C TYR A 335 4.92 14.45 -16.36
N PRO A 336 4.24 13.51 -15.68
CA PRO A 336 3.11 13.85 -14.82
C PRO A 336 3.54 14.85 -13.76
N PHE A 337 2.72 15.87 -13.50
CA PHE A 337 2.99 16.87 -12.46
C PHE A 337 2.33 16.52 -11.11
N SER A 338 1.56 15.43 -11.05
CA SER A 338 0.96 14.90 -9.82
C SER A 338 0.83 13.37 -9.92
N GLY A 339 0.94 12.68 -8.78
CA GLY A 339 1.09 11.23 -8.70
C GLY A 339 -0.19 10.43 -8.63
N TRP A 340 -1.28 10.86 -9.28
CA TRP A 340 -2.54 10.13 -9.24
C TRP A 340 -3.33 10.21 -10.54
N PHE A 341 -4.19 9.21 -10.75
CA PHE A 341 -5.37 9.28 -11.61
C PHE A 341 -6.32 8.16 -11.20
N GLY A 342 -7.59 8.21 -11.63
CA GLY A 342 -8.55 7.19 -11.23
C GLY A 342 -9.73 7.05 -12.17
N LEU A 343 -10.32 5.86 -12.17
CA LEU A 343 -11.51 5.53 -12.94
C LEU A 343 -12.65 5.24 -11.97
N SER A 344 -13.77 5.94 -12.14
CA SER A 344 -14.98 5.73 -11.35
C SER A 344 -16.13 5.29 -12.26
N SER A 345 -16.86 4.27 -11.83
CA SER A 345 -18.08 3.80 -12.49
C SER A 345 -19.32 4.29 -11.77
N GLU A 346 -20.10 5.13 -12.45
CA GLU A 346 -21.35 5.68 -11.91
C GLU A 346 -22.36 4.58 -11.60
N LYS A 347 -22.52 3.62 -12.52
CA LYS A 347 -23.51 2.54 -12.38
C LYS A 347 -23.18 1.62 -11.21
N LEU A 348 -21.91 1.25 -11.08
CA LEU A 348 -21.50 0.23 -10.13
C LEU A 348 -21.13 0.81 -8.78
N ALA A 349 -21.05 2.15 -8.66
CA ALA A 349 -20.65 2.83 -7.44
C ALA A 349 -19.32 2.28 -6.91
N ARG A 350 -18.40 2.03 -7.85
CA ARG A 350 -17.07 1.46 -7.62
C ARG A 350 -16.08 2.02 -8.62
N GLY A 351 -14.81 1.96 -8.28
CA GLY A 351 -13.73 2.39 -9.16
C GLY A 351 -12.36 1.95 -8.66
N LEU A 352 -11.34 2.50 -9.29
CA LEU A 352 -9.94 2.24 -8.95
C LEU A 352 -9.11 3.50 -9.21
N ALA A 353 -8.30 3.88 -8.23
CA ALA A 353 -7.25 4.89 -8.40
C ALA A 353 -5.87 4.25 -8.41
N LEU A 354 -4.97 4.84 -9.21
CA LEU A 354 -3.55 4.55 -9.19
C LEU A 354 -2.81 5.75 -8.59
N PHE A 355 -1.99 5.49 -7.58
CA PHE A 355 -1.05 6.44 -6.99
C PHE A 355 0.39 6.04 -7.33
N TYR A 356 1.27 6.99 -7.56
CA TYR A 356 2.64 6.74 -8.02
C TYR A 356 3.58 7.92 -7.73
N ASP A 357 4.89 7.66 -7.77
CA ASP A 357 5.93 8.67 -7.56
C ASP A 357 6.12 9.50 -8.84
N TYR A 358 5.35 10.57 -9.00
CA TYR A 358 5.35 11.38 -10.23
C TYR A 358 6.71 11.99 -10.57
N GLU A 359 7.55 12.29 -9.57
CA GLU A 359 8.90 12.83 -9.74
C GLU A 359 9.84 11.84 -10.47
N GLN A 360 9.56 10.54 -10.39
CA GLN A 360 10.35 9.48 -11.03
C GLN A 360 9.70 8.97 -12.32
N ALA A 361 8.41 9.26 -12.53
CA ALA A 361 7.63 8.75 -13.65
C ALA A 361 8.01 9.46 -14.96
N LEU A 362 8.38 8.68 -15.98
CA LEU A 362 8.62 9.17 -17.33
C LEU A 362 7.31 9.33 -18.12
N PHE A 363 6.44 8.33 -18.00
CA PHE A 363 5.24 8.23 -18.80
C PHE A 363 4.11 7.60 -18.00
N VAL A 364 2.92 8.17 -18.13
CA VAL A 364 1.71 7.69 -17.49
C VAL A 364 0.62 7.54 -18.52
N TYR A 365 -0.10 6.43 -18.44
CA TYR A 365 -1.22 6.11 -19.32
C TYR A 365 -2.38 5.54 -18.50
N GLY A 366 -3.55 6.12 -18.65
CA GLY A 366 -4.82 5.57 -18.23
C GLY A 366 -5.74 5.51 -19.43
N GLY A 367 -6.03 4.33 -19.95
CA GLY A 367 -6.88 4.22 -21.12
C GLY A 367 -7.86 3.07 -21.02
N VAL A 368 -9.04 3.35 -21.56
CA VAL A 368 -10.23 2.60 -21.22
C VAL A 368 -10.94 2.23 -22.52
N ILE A 369 -11.13 0.92 -22.75
CA ILE A 369 -11.70 0.40 -24.00
C ILE A 369 -13.14 -0.02 -23.77
N PRO A 370 -14.14 0.70 -24.34
CA PRO A 370 -15.56 0.41 -24.20
C PRO A 370 -15.96 -1.02 -24.59
N ALA A 371 -16.94 -1.59 -23.87
CA ALA A 371 -17.41 -2.95 -24.12
C ALA A 371 -17.97 -3.20 -25.54
N HIS A 372 -18.70 -2.24 -26.11
CA HIS A 372 -19.28 -2.40 -27.46
C HIS A 372 -18.20 -2.49 -28.56
N LEU A 373 -17.04 -1.83 -28.38
CA LEU A 373 -15.89 -1.97 -29.28
C LEU A 373 -15.27 -3.36 -29.17
N ARG A 374 -15.23 -3.96 -27.97
CA ARG A 374 -14.77 -5.35 -27.80
C ARG A 374 -15.70 -6.34 -28.49
N GLN A 375 -17.01 -6.14 -28.38
CA GLN A 375 -18.02 -6.97 -29.07
C GLN A 375 -17.88 -6.89 -30.59
N HIS A 376 -17.60 -5.71 -31.14
CA HIS A 376 -17.39 -5.53 -32.60
C HIS A 376 -16.09 -6.16 -33.11
N LEU A 377 -15.03 -6.18 -32.28
CA LEU A 377 -13.75 -6.78 -32.64
C LEU A 377 -13.75 -8.32 -32.48
N GLY A 378 -14.80 -8.87 -31.84
CA GLY A 378 -15.02 -10.29 -31.65
C GLY A 378 -14.03 -10.95 -30.67
N ASP A 379 -14.29 -12.21 -30.32
CA ASP A 379 -13.39 -13.04 -29.47
C ASP A 379 -11.99 -13.24 -30.07
N LYS A 380 -11.76 -12.79 -31.31
CA LYS A 380 -10.48 -12.94 -32.02
C LYS A 380 -9.37 -12.06 -31.46
N ASP A 381 -9.71 -10.99 -30.76
CA ASP A 381 -8.72 -10.07 -30.18
C ASP A 381 -8.83 -10.04 -28.66
N ALA A 382 -8.67 -11.22 -28.05
CA ALA A 382 -8.51 -11.45 -26.61
C ALA A 382 -7.33 -10.70 -25.97
N TRP A 383 -6.75 -9.72 -26.66
CA TRP A 383 -5.66 -8.85 -26.24
C TRP A 383 -6.15 -7.45 -25.88
N ILE A 384 -7.32 -7.00 -26.32
CA ILE A 384 -7.77 -5.63 -26.05
C ILE A 384 -8.13 -5.45 -24.56
N THR A 385 -7.38 -4.61 -23.84
CA THR A 385 -7.56 -4.31 -22.40
C THR A 385 -7.63 -2.81 -22.16
N SER A 386 -8.44 -2.41 -21.18
CA SER A 386 -8.23 -1.13 -20.51
C SER A 386 -7.00 -1.26 -19.60
N ASN A 387 -6.14 -0.25 -19.55
CA ASN A 387 -4.89 -0.31 -18.79
C ASN A 387 -4.66 0.99 -18.01
N PHE A 388 -4.15 0.84 -16.80
CA PHE A 388 -3.34 1.87 -16.15
C PHE A 388 -1.88 1.49 -16.34
N ALA A 389 -1.00 2.44 -16.61
CA ALA A 389 0.42 2.18 -16.76
C ALA A 389 1.24 3.38 -16.30
N VAL A 390 2.36 3.08 -15.66
CA VAL A 390 3.37 4.06 -15.26
C VAL A 390 4.73 3.49 -15.62
N THR A 391 5.52 4.26 -16.36
CA THR A 391 6.88 3.91 -16.76
C THR A 391 7.86 4.78 -15.99
N TYR A 392 8.87 4.14 -15.41
CA TYR A 392 9.96 4.79 -14.68
C TYR A 392 11.28 4.59 -15.40
N SER A 393 12.17 5.58 -15.29
CA SER A 393 13.59 5.37 -15.56
C SER A 393 14.21 4.79 -14.30
N LEU A 394 15.06 3.77 -14.44
CA LEU A 394 16.02 3.51 -13.38
C LEU A 394 17.30 4.28 -13.69
N PRO A 395 17.85 5.07 -12.75
CA PRO A 395 19.13 5.73 -12.95
C PRO A 395 20.25 4.68 -13.14
N ASP A 396 21.33 5.07 -13.81
CA ASP A 396 22.55 4.24 -13.87
C ASP A 396 23.06 4.03 -12.44
N MET A 397 23.09 2.77 -11.99
CA MET A 397 23.41 2.43 -10.60
C MET A 397 24.69 1.61 -10.50
N PRO A 398 25.54 1.89 -9.49
CA PRO A 398 26.62 1.01 -9.10
C PRO A 398 26.12 -0.41 -8.81
N ALA A 399 26.96 -1.40 -9.15
CA ALA A 399 26.66 -2.80 -8.87
C ALA A 399 26.45 -3.02 -7.36
N GLY A 400 25.40 -3.77 -7.02
CA GLY A 400 25.02 -4.08 -5.64
C GLY A 400 24.07 -3.08 -4.99
N GLN A 401 23.78 -1.94 -5.63
CA GLN A 401 22.74 -1.03 -5.14
C GLN A 401 21.34 -1.53 -5.49
N VAL A 402 20.39 -1.15 -4.64
CA VAL A 402 18.97 -1.42 -4.81
C VAL A 402 18.26 -0.14 -5.25
N SER A 403 17.48 -0.21 -6.33
CA SER A 403 16.50 0.83 -6.68
C SER A 403 15.10 0.26 -6.58
N GLY A 404 14.16 1.13 -6.27
CA GLY A 404 12.75 0.78 -6.19
C GLY A 404 11.90 1.72 -7.01
N VAL A 405 10.74 1.22 -7.44
CA VAL A 405 9.61 2.05 -7.84
C VAL A 405 8.42 1.66 -6.98
N ARG A 406 7.62 2.65 -6.59
CA ARG A 406 6.44 2.46 -5.75
C ARG A 406 5.20 2.90 -6.52
N PHE A 407 4.11 2.19 -6.34
CA PHE A 407 2.78 2.64 -6.74
C PHE A 407 1.74 2.03 -5.80
N GLY A 408 0.53 2.58 -5.82
CA GLY A 408 -0.56 2.20 -4.95
C GLY A 408 -1.86 2.06 -5.71
N LEU A 409 -2.66 1.06 -5.34
CA LEU A 409 -3.98 0.80 -5.90
C LEU A 409 -5.01 1.02 -4.81
N TYR A 410 -5.93 1.96 -5.03
CA TYR A 410 -6.99 2.28 -4.08
C TYR A 410 -8.34 1.92 -4.68
N ALA A 411 -9.09 1.04 -4.02
CA ALA A 411 -10.43 0.69 -4.44
C ALA A 411 -11.40 1.82 -4.08
N LEU A 412 -12.05 2.38 -5.11
CA LEU A 412 -13.00 3.47 -4.96
C LEU A 412 -14.42 2.90 -4.81
N ASN A 413 -15.25 3.65 -4.10
CA ASN A 413 -16.70 3.61 -4.13
C ASN A 413 -17.22 4.61 -5.17
N ARG A 414 -17.67 5.79 -4.74
CA ARG A 414 -18.31 6.84 -5.56
C ARG A 414 -17.49 8.13 -5.64
N GLU A 415 -16.21 8.05 -5.28
CA GLU A 415 -15.32 9.19 -5.25
C GLU A 415 -15.21 9.79 -6.66
N ASN A 416 -15.33 11.11 -6.72
CA ASN A 416 -15.07 11.91 -7.91
C ASN A 416 -13.59 12.34 -7.92
N GLY A 417 -13.18 13.11 -8.93
CA GLY A 417 -11.80 13.56 -9.06
C GLY A 417 -11.26 14.30 -7.83
N GLU A 418 -12.04 15.18 -7.20
CA GLU A 418 -11.62 15.91 -5.98
C GLU A 418 -11.38 14.94 -4.81
N ALA A 419 -12.31 14.02 -4.57
CA ALA A 419 -12.15 13.02 -3.52
C ALA A 419 -10.96 12.08 -3.78
N ILE A 420 -10.69 11.70 -5.04
CA ILE A 420 -9.51 10.90 -5.38
C ILE A 420 -8.22 11.70 -5.13
N ARG A 421 -8.18 12.98 -5.51
CA ARG A 421 -7.05 13.87 -5.21
C ARG A 421 -6.82 13.98 -3.70
N ASP A 422 -7.87 14.18 -2.93
CA ASP A 422 -7.78 14.32 -1.47
C ASP A 422 -7.31 13.01 -0.81
N LEU A 423 -7.73 11.85 -1.32
CA LEU A 423 -7.19 10.54 -0.93
C LEU A 423 -5.69 10.41 -1.26
N TYR A 424 -5.28 10.82 -2.46
CA TYR A 424 -3.87 10.83 -2.86
C TYR A 424 -3.05 11.75 -1.94
N LEU A 425 -3.50 12.98 -1.69
CA LEU A 425 -2.84 13.90 -0.77
C LEU A 425 -2.79 13.33 0.65
N SER A 426 -3.86 12.65 1.07
CA SER A 426 -3.96 12.05 2.39
C SER A 426 -3.00 10.88 2.62
N LEU A 427 -2.65 10.14 1.57
CA LEU A 427 -1.82 8.94 1.69
C LEU A 427 -0.39 9.12 1.15
N TRP A 428 -0.18 10.03 0.20
CA TRP A 428 1.06 10.18 -0.57
C TRP A 428 1.48 11.64 -0.74
N GLY A 429 0.62 12.48 -1.31
CA GLY A 429 1.00 13.77 -1.87
C GLY A 429 1.20 14.91 -0.87
N ALA A 430 0.68 14.79 0.35
CA ALA A 430 0.87 15.77 1.42
C ALA A 430 1.30 15.07 2.71
N PRO A 431 2.62 14.84 2.90
CA PRO A 431 3.14 14.16 4.07
C PRO A 431 2.79 14.96 5.33
N LEU A 432 2.54 14.25 6.42
CA LEU A 432 2.35 14.85 7.73
C LEU A 432 3.66 15.53 8.17
N ASP A 433 3.54 16.64 8.91
CA ASP A 433 4.71 17.27 9.53
C ASP A 433 5.06 16.52 10.82
N LEU A 434 6.27 15.95 10.87
CA LEU A 434 6.79 15.21 12.01
C LEU A 434 7.87 16.03 12.72
N LYS A 435 7.59 16.43 13.96
CA LYS A 435 8.52 17.17 14.81
C LYS A 435 8.94 16.34 16.00
N TRP A 436 10.23 16.12 16.12
CA TRP A 436 10.83 15.37 17.21
C TRP A 436 11.27 16.30 18.34
N GLY A 437 10.94 15.90 19.57
CA GLY A 437 11.30 16.62 20.79
C GLY A 437 12.70 16.31 21.27
N ALA A 438 13.06 16.90 22.41
CA ALA A 438 14.28 16.54 23.11
C ALA A 438 14.19 15.10 23.65
N LEU A 439 15.34 14.48 23.81
CA LEU A 439 15.49 13.23 24.55
C LEU A 439 15.07 13.45 26.01
N GLU A 440 14.09 12.68 26.45
CA GLU A 440 13.70 12.63 27.86
C GLU A 440 14.41 11.42 28.47
N GLN A 441 15.39 11.68 29.35
CA GLN A 441 15.95 10.61 30.17
C GLN A 441 14.89 10.19 31.21
N PRO A 442 14.70 8.88 31.46
CA PRO A 442 13.81 8.46 32.52
C PRO A 442 14.27 9.08 33.85
N GLU A 443 13.38 9.81 34.51
CA GLU A 443 13.63 10.33 35.85
C GLU A 443 13.82 9.13 36.79
N GLY A 444 15.07 8.86 37.22
CA GLY A 444 15.36 7.88 38.28
C GLY A 444 16.44 6.84 38.01
N GLY A 445 17.57 7.20 37.39
CA GLY A 445 18.78 6.38 37.41
C GLY A 445 19.87 7.04 38.26
N ASP A 446 19.90 6.72 39.56
CA ASP A 446 21.07 6.89 40.42
C ASP A 446 22.08 5.75 40.20
#